data_AF-A0A1H8Z5A4-F1
#
_entry.id   AF-A0A1H8Z5A4-F1
#
_cell.length_a   1.000
_cell.length_b   1.000
_cell.length_c   1.000
_cell.angle_alpha   90.00
_cell.angle_beta   90.00
_cell.angle_gamma   90.00
#
_symmetry.space_group_name_H-M   'P 1'
#
loop_
_entity.id
_entity.type
_entity.pdbx_description
1 polymer ?
#
loop_
_entity_poly.entity_id
_entity_poly.type
_entity_poly.pdbx_seq_one_letter_code
_entity_poly.pdbx_strand_id
1 'polypeptide(L)'
;MAYTMTHILIAEKVLGFFDCPIDYDTYIVGSIAPDAVHANPNYSPELKEKSHLFADGLKWGEVASEKEYDEWLDSIKEFYFNNYFKYDRDFFLGYIVHVLTDICSNSEIYAPFYKSLAQDEIAEKKKQFSYESYCVNYYLFREYSKDKRLVDTLKKGRSYSIPNIYDDSIFENRINQLFDFEFKKWDIDTIEKNSICTIENTIALIEKAPTVIKKIFIDDFYRR
;
A
#
# COMPACT_ATOMS: atom_id res chain seq x y z
N MET A 1 7.44 -2.18 -0.34
CA MET A 1 6.69 -2.39 0.90
C MET A 1 5.54 -3.31 0.56
N ALA A 2 4.32 -3.10 1.05
CA ALA A 2 3.20 -3.98 0.72
C ALA A 2 2.92 -3.95 -0.80
N TYR A 3 2.29 -5.01 -1.29
CA TYR A 3 1.87 -5.11 -2.68
C TYR A 3 0.35 -4.96 -2.77
N THR A 4 -0.16 -4.68 -3.96
CA THR A 4 -1.53 -4.22 -4.22
C THR A 4 -2.61 -5.00 -3.45
N MET A 5 -2.59 -6.33 -3.46
CA MET A 5 -3.60 -7.13 -2.76
C MET A 5 -3.52 -7.01 -1.25
N THR A 6 -2.32 -6.87 -0.68
CA THR A 6 -2.14 -6.65 0.75
C THR A 6 -2.77 -5.31 1.16
N HIS A 7 -2.58 -4.25 0.36
CA HIS A 7 -3.26 -2.96 0.60
C HIS A 7 -4.77 -3.09 0.56
N ILE A 8 -5.32 -3.72 -0.49
CA ILE A 8 -6.77 -3.90 -0.64
C ILE A 8 -7.35 -4.67 0.55
N LEU A 9 -6.76 -5.81 0.91
CA LEU A 9 -7.28 -6.67 1.98
C LEU A 9 -7.22 -5.99 3.35
N ILE A 10 -6.17 -5.20 3.63
CA ILE A 10 -6.09 -4.39 4.84
C ILE A 10 -7.12 -3.27 4.79
N ALA A 11 -7.25 -2.57 3.66
CA ALA A 11 -8.21 -1.50 3.48
C ALA A 11 -9.65 -1.98 3.71
N GLU A 12 -10.04 -3.15 3.21
CA GLU A 12 -11.36 -3.76 3.44
C GLU A 12 -11.61 -4.07 4.92
N LYS A 13 -10.60 -4.53 5.66
CA LYS A 13 -10.74 -4.77 7.10
C LYS A 13 -10.86 -3.46 7.87
N VAL A 14 -10.06 -2.45 7.51
CA VAL A 14 -10.14 -1.11 8.12
C VAL A 14 -11.48 -0.44 7.84
N LEU A 15 -12.09 -0.73 6.69
CA LEU A 15 -13.41 -0.20 6.33
C LEU A 15 -14.46 -0.48 7.41
N GLY A 16 -14.39 -1.64 8.07
CA GLY A 16 -15.29 -2.04 9.14
C GLY A 16 -15.18 -1.22 10.43
N PHE A 17 -14.19 -0.35 10.55
CA PHE A 17 -14.04 0.56 11.70
C PHE A 17 -14.61 1.95 11.46
N PHE A 18 -14.91 2.33 10.22
CA PHE A 18 -15.60 3.58 9.95
C PHE A 18 -17.07 3.46 10.35
N ASP A 19 -17.56 4.45 11.07
CA ASP A 19 -18.93 4.51 11.58
C ASP A 19 -19.86 5.36 10.70
N CYS A 20 -19.47 5.57 9.43
CA CYS A 20 -20.24 6.28 8.43
C CYS A 20 -20.31 5.48 7.12
N PRO A 21 -21.33 5.70 6.27
CA PRO A 21 -21.39 5.08 4.96
C PRO A 21 -20.20 5.53 4.11
N ILE A 22 -19.50 4.57 3.48
CA ILE A 22 -18.36 4.80 2.59
C ILE A 22 -18.72 4.24 1.20
N ASP A 23 -18.44 5.01 0.14
CA ASP A 23 -18.38 4.49 -1.22
C ASP A 23 -17.20 3.52 -1.34
N TYR A 24 -17.51 2.23 -1.27
CA TYR A 24 -16.55 1.14 -1.30
C TYR A 24 -15.63 1.21 -2.54
N ASP A 25 -16.19 1.43 -3.73
CA ASP A 25 -15.40 1.35 -4.96
C ASP A 25 -14.38 2.51 -5.02
N THR A 26 -14.80 3.71 -4.66
CA THR A 26 -13.95 4.91 -4.58
C THR A 26 -12.89 4.80 -3.47
N TYR A 27 -13.25 4.24 -2.32
CA TYR A 27 -12.31 3.97 -1.22
C TYR A 27 -11.22 2.96 -1.62
N ILE A 28 -11.58 1.86 -2.28
CA ILE A 28 -10.60 0.88 -2.76
C ILE A 28 -9.68 1.49 -3.83
N VAL A 29 -10.20 2.34 -4.73
CA VAL A 29 -9.37 3.12 -5.67
C VAL A 29 -8.36 3.99 -4.93
N GLY A 30 -8.80 4.70 -3.88
CA GLY A 30 -7.92 5.47 -3.00
C GLY A 30 -6.80 4.63 -2.39
N SER A 31 -7.08 3.39 -1.99
CA SER A 31 -6.09 2.48 -1.38
C SER A 31 -5.00 1.97 -2.33
N ILE A 32 -5.09 2.28 -3.63
CA ILE A 32 -4.13 1.89 -4.66
C ILE A 32 -3.49 3.11 -5.32
N ALA A 33 -4.14 4.27 -5.25
CA ALA A 33 -3.71 5.50 -5.91
C ALA A 33 -2.24 5.90 -5.64
N PRO A 34 -1.69 5.80 -4.40
CA PRO A 34 -0.29 6.16 -4.17
C PRO A 34 0.69 5.38 -5.03
N ASP A 35 0.42 4.10 -5.30
CA ASP A 35 1.27 3.23 -6.13
C ASP A 35 1.18 3.52 -7.63
N ALA A 36 0.19 4.31 -8.07
CA ALA A 36 0.04 4.62 -9.49
C ALA A 36 1.24 5.35 -10.07
N VAL A 37 2.09 5.98 -9.25
CA VAL A 37 3.35 6.57 -9.68
C VAL A 37 4.26 5.58 -10.41
N HIS A 38 4.15 4.27 -10.15
CA HIS A 38 4.89 3.24 -10.89
C HIS A 38 4.47 3.10 -12.36
N ALA A 39 3.30 3.64 -12.72
CA ALA A 39 2.82 3.72 -14.10
C ALA A 39 3.18 5.05 -14.78
N ASN A 40 3.87 5.95 -14.07
CA ASN A 40 4.37 7.20 -14.63
C ASN A 40 5.63 6.92 -15.49
N PRO A 41 5.69 7.36 -16.77
CA PRO A 41 6.87 7.20 -17.62
C PRO A 41 8.15 7.85 -17.05
N ASN A 42 7.98 8.88 -16.23
CA ASN A 42 9.05 9.59 -15.55
C ASN A 42 9.20 9.15 -14.09
N TYR A 43 8.84 7.90 -13.77
CA TYR A 43 8.96 7.35 -12.43
C TYR A 43 10.35 7.61 -11.83
N SER A 44 10.35 8.05 -10.58
CA SER A 44 11.54 8.19 -9.76
C SER A 44 11.24 7.82 -8.31
N PRO A 45 12.26 7.43 -7.51
CA PRO A 45 12.09 7.22 -6.08
C PRO A 45 11.46 8.43 -5.36
N GLU A 46 11.79 9.65 -5.78
CA GLU A 46 11.24 10.87 -5.18
C GLU A 46 9.73 11.02 -5.43
N LEU A 47 9.21 10.56 -6.58
CA LEU A 47 7.77 10.50 -6.82
C LEU A 47 7.09 9.49 -5.88
N LYS A 48 7.76 8.38 -5.60
CA LYS A 48 7.30 7.38 -4.64
C LYS A 48 7.27 7.97 -3.22
N GLU A 49 8.34 8.61 -2.79
CA GLU A 49 8.44 9.27 -1.48
C GLU A 49 7.33 10.32 -1.28
N LYS A 50 7.07 11.16 -2.31
CA LYS A 50 6.00 12.16 -2.27
C LYS A 50 4.61 11.55 -2.19
N SER A 51 4.30 10.59 -3.05
CA SER A 51 2.99 9.91 -3.03
C SER A 51 2.76 9.16 -1.73
N HIS A 52 3.82 8.71 -1.05
CA HIS A 52 3.73 7.98 0.21
C HIS A 52 3.92 8.87 1.44
N LEU A 53 3.95 10.20 1.25
CA LEU A 53 3.98 11.20 2.32
C LEU A 53 5.17 11.03 3.26
N PHE A 54 6.35 10.75 2.72
CA PHE A 54 7.58 10.69 3.51
C PHE A 54 7.91 12.07 4.08
N ALA A 55 8.37 12.09 5.34
CA ALA A 55 8.93 13.30 5.93
C ALA A 55 10.24 13.69 5.23
N ASP A 56 10.57 14.99 5.25
CA ASP A 56 11.79 15.51 4.64
C ASP A 56 13.04 14.78 5.17
N GLY A 57 13.82 14.22 4.24
CA GLY A 57 15.06 13.49 4.55
C GLY A 57 14.87 11.98 4.74
N LEU A 58 13.64 11.49 4.91
CA LEU A 58 13.35 10.05 4.86
C LEU A 58 13.35 9.58 3.41
N LYS A 59 13.78 8.33 3.20
CA LYS A 59 13.88 7.73 1.87
C LYS A 59 13.14 6.42 1.77
N TRP A 60 12.55 6.20 0.59
CA TRP A 60 11.82 4.98 0.31
C TRP A 60 12.71 3.75 0.44
N GLY A 61 12.35 2.84 1.35
CA GLY A 61 13.10 1.61 1.62
C GLY A 61 14.33 1.76 2.51
N GLU A 62 14.52 2.91 3.17
CA GLU A 62 15.61 3.12 4.13
C GLU A 62 15.10 3.35 5.57
N VAL A 63 13.81 3.67 5.75
CA VAL A 63 13.18 3.84 7.08
C VAL A 63 13.27 2.55 7.87
N ALA A 64 13.90 2.59 9.04
CA ALA A 64 14.06 1.37 9.84
C ALA A 64 14.13 1.58 11.36
N SER A 65 14.19 2.81 11.87
CA SER A 65 14.20 3.13 13.30
C SER A 65 12.84 3.67 13.77
N GLU A 66 12.56 3.54 15.06
CA GLU A 66 11.33 4.06 15.69
C GLU A 66 11.15 5.56 15.42
N LYS A 67 12.23 6.35 15.55
CA LYS A 67 12.21 7.80 15.24
C LYS A 67 11.79 8.10 13.80
N GLU A 68 12.31 7.36 12.83
CA GLU A 68 11.95 7.56 11.41
C GLU A 68 10.50 7.14 11.13
N TYR A 69 9.99 6.12 11.82
CA TYR A 69 8.57 5.75 11.74
C TYR A 69 7.67 6.83 12.33
N ASP A 70 8.05 7.42 13.47
CA ASP A 70 7.32 8.52 14.09
C ASP A 70 7.30 9.74 13.17
N GLU A 71 8.45 10.10 12.58
CA GLU A 71 8.56 11.22 11.61
C GLU A 71 7.66 11.00 10.38
N TRP A 72 7.64 9.78 9.84
CA TRP A 72 6.75 9.44 8.73
C TRP A 72 5.27 9.50 9.13
N LEU A 73 4.91 8.96 10.30
CA LEU A 73 3.54 9.03 10.80
C LEU A 73 3.09 10.49 11.04
N ASP A 74 3.96 11.33 11.59
CA ASP A 74 3.67 12.75 11.80
C ASP A 74 3.44 13.50 10.48
N SER A 75 4.21 13.17 9.44
CA SER A 75 3.98 13.71 8.08
C SER A 75 2.61 13.31 7.53
N ILE A 76 2.20 12.05 7.69
CA ILE A 76 0.87 11.57 7.29
C ILE A 76 -0.24 12.29 8.09
N LYS A 77 -0.05 12.45 9.40
CA LYS A 77 -0.99 13.16 10.30
C LYS A 77 -1.18 14.61 9.86
N GLU A 78 -0.09 15.33 9.67
CA GLU A 78 -0.11 16.72 9.20
C GLU A 78 -0.82 16.82 7.85
N PHE A 79 -0.47 15.94 6.91
CA PHE A 79 -1.07 15.91 5.60
C PHE A 79 -2.59 15.67 5.67
N TYR A 80 -3.04 14.72 6.48
CA TYR A 80 -4.46 14.45 6.66
C TYR A 80 -5.20 15.65 7.25
N PHE A 81 -4.72 16.21 8.37
CA PHE A 81 -5.37 17.35 9.03
C PHE A 81 -5.51 18.56 8.12
N ASN A 82 -4.51 18.81 7.28
CA ASN A 82 -4.51 19.96 6.38
C ASN A 82 -5.39 19.76 5.14
N ASN A 83 -5.88 18.54 4.87
CA ASN A 83 -6.51 18.22 3.59
C ASN A 83 -7.79 17.37 3.64
N TYR A 84 -8.20 16.82 4.79
CA TYR A 84 -9.37 15.91 4.87
C TYR A 84 -10.68 16.49 4.32
N PHE A 85 -10.82 17.82 4.29
CA PHE A 85 -11.99 18.53 3.77
C PHE A 85 -11.86 18.99 2.31
N LYS A 86 -10.70 18.82 1.67
CA LYS A 86 -10.40 19.36 0.34
C LYS A 86 -10.67 18.38 -0.80
N TYR A 87 -10.66 17.09 -0.51
CA TYR A 87 -10.76 16.03 -1.51
C TYR A 87 -12.02 15.20 -1.27
N ASP A 88 -12.34 14.33 -2.23
CA ASP A 88 -13.37 13.32 -2.02
C ASP A 88 -12.99 12.47 -0.79
N ARG A 89 -13.90 12.44 0.18
CA ARG A 89 -13.67 11.85 1.50
C ARG A 89 -13.28 10.38 1.37
N ASP A 90 -13.99 9.61 0.57
CA ASP A 90 -13.85 8.15 0.56
C ASP A 90 -12.58 7.73 -0.16
N PHE A 91 -12.26 8.41 -1.28
CA PHE A 91 -10.97 8.28 -1.94
C PHE A 91 -9.82 8.64 -1.00
N PHE A 92 -9.93 9.77 -0.31
CA PHE A 92 -8.87 10.26 0.55
C PHE A 92 -8.64 9.35 1.76
N LEU A 93 -9.70 8.79 2.35
CA LEU A 93 -9.57 7.79 3.42
C LEU A 93 -8.85 6.54 2.93
N GLY A 94 -9.18 6.05 1.72
CA GLY A 94 -8.44 4.93 1.11
C GLY A 94 -6.96 5.26 0.94
N TYR A 95 -6.64 6.46 0.49
CA TYR A 95 -5.27 6.95 0.32
C TYR A 95 -4.49 6.96 1.64
N ILE A 96 -5.09 7.45 2.72
CA ILE A 96 -4.46 7.46 4.05
C ILE A 96 -4.25 6.03 4.57
N VAL A 97 -5.23 5.14 4.37
CA VAL A 97 -5.08 3.74 4.78
C VAL A 97 -3.97 3.03 4.01
N HIS A 98 -3.74 3.39 2.74
CA HIS A 98 -2.60 2.87 1.98
C HIS A 98 -1.26 3.22 2.63
N VAL A 99 -1.00 4.49 2.90
CA VAL A 99 0.30 4.92 3.45
C VAL A 99 0.54 4.38 4.87
N LEU A 100 -0.52 4.25 5.67
CA LEU A 100 -0.42 3.63 7.00
C LEU A 100 -0.20 2.11 6.91
N THR A 101 -0.76 1.46 5.89
CA THR A 101 -0.46 0.04 5.59
C THR A 101 1.02 -0.13 5.28
N ASP A 102 1.61 0.82 4.57
CA ASP A 102 3.02 0.79 4.22
C ASP A 102 3.96 0.97 5.42
N ILE A 103 3.59 1.82 6.40
CA ILE A 103 4.27 1.84 7.71
C ILE A 103 4.24 0.45 8.35
N CYS A 104 3.07 -0.19 8.41
CA CYS A 104 2.93 -1.52 9.01
C CYS A 104 3.72 -2.59 8.25
N SER A 105 3.69 -2.57 6.92
CA SER A 105 4.44 -3.51 6.10
C SER A 105 5.95 -3.31 6.22
N ASN A 106 6.39 -2.06 6.29
CA ASN A 106 7.79 -1.73 6.46
C ASN A 106 8.31 -2.20 7.82
N SER A 107 7.58 -1.93 8.90
CA SER A 107 7.99 -2.32 10.25
C SER A 107 8.00 -3.82 10.48
N GLU A 108 7.04 -4.55 9.94
CA GLU A 108 6.88 -5.99 10.21
C GLU A 108 7.66 -6.88 9.23
N ILE A 109 7.83 -6.46 7.97
CA ILE A 109 8.40 -7.31 6.92
C ILE A 109 9.67 -6.68 6.33
N TYR A 110 9.55 -5.50 5.71
CA TYR A 110 10.63 -4.98 4.86
C TYR A 110 11.88 -4.54 5.63
N ALA A 111 11.74 -3.73 6.69
CA ALA A 111 12.87 -3.23 7.45
C ALA A 111 13.63 -4.35 8.21
N PRO A 112 12.95 -5.32 8.87
CA PRO A 112 13.62 -6.50 9.42
C PRO A 112 14.41 -7.30 8.37
N PHE A 113 13.79 -7.53 7.21
CA PHE A 113 14.46 -8.17 6.07
C PHE A 113 15.71 -7.37 5.65
N TYR A 114 15.55 -6.08 5.35
CA TYR A 114 16.63 -5.25 4.82
C TYR A 114 17.81 -5.14 5.79
N LYS A 115 17.54 -4.99 7.09
CA LYS A 115 18.56 -4.92 8.15
C LYS A 115 19.31 -6.23 8.36
N SER A 116 18.74 -7.36 7.94
CA SER A 116 19.39 -8.67 8.08
C SER A 116 20.44 -8.95 7.01
N LEU A 117 20.51 -8.13 5.95
CA LEU A 117 21.35 -8.38 4.79
C LEU A 117 22.79 -7.91 4.97
N ALA A 118 23.74 -8.71 4.50
CA ALA A 118 25.10 -8.24 4.24
C ALA A 118 25.15 -7.39 2.96
N GLN A 119 26.11 -6.45 2.87
CA GLN A 119 26.19 -5.46 1.79
C GLN A 119 26.28 -6.10 0.39
N ASP A 120 26.94 -7.25 0.27
CA ASP A 120 27.13 -8.01 -0.96
C ASP A 120 25.89 -8.81 -1.38
N GLU A 121 24.94 -9.05 -0.48
CA GLU A 121 23.70 -9.80 -0.75
C GLU A 121 22.52 -8.91 -1.17
N ILE A 122 22.58 -7.60 -0.90
CA ILE A 122 21.46 -6.66 -1.05
C ILE A 122 20.79 -6.76 -2.43
N ALA A 123 21.58 -6.77 -3.50
CA ALA A 123 21.05 -6.73 -4.86
C ALA A 123 20.28 -8.01 -5.21
N GLU A 124 20.80 -9.18 -4.83
CA GLU A 124 20.15 -10.48 -5.07
C GLU A 124 18.91 -10.63 -4.19
N LYS A 125 19.04 -10.33 -2.91
CA LYS A 125 17.95 -10.48 -1.93
C LYS A 125 16.80 -9.51 -2.18
N LYS A 126 17.06 -8.29 -2.66
CA LYS A 126 15.99 -7.38 -3.10
C LYS A 126 15.24 -7.92 -4.32
N LYS A 127 15.91 -8.58 -5.27
CA LYS A 127 15.23 -9.26 -6.40
C LYS A 127 14.38 -10.42 -5.91
N GLN A 128 14.90 -11.21 -4.96
CA GLN A 128 14.17 -12.29 -4.31
C GLN A 128 12.91 -11.75 -3.61
N PHE A 129 13.04 -10.72 -2.78
CA PHE A 129 11.92 -10.04 -2.11
C PHE A 129 10.84 -9.63 -3.11
N SER A 130 11.23 -8.96 -4.21
CA SER A 130 10.27 -8.50 -5.22
C SER A 130 9.56 -9.66 -5.89
N TYR A 131 10.29 -10.71 -6.27
CA TYR A 131 9.72 -11.90 -6.89
C TYR A 131 8.73 -12.61 -5.96
N GLU A 132 9.14 -12.90 -4.72
CA GLU A 132 8.30 -13.55 -3.72
C GLU A 132 7.04 -12.72 -3.43
N SER A 133 7.17 -11.38 -3.37
CA SER A 133 6.05 -10.47 -3.19
C SER A 133 5.06 -10.52 -4.35
N TYR A 134 5.53 -10.59 -5.61
CA TYR A 134 4.64 -10.77 -6.76
C TYR A 134 3.92 -12.13 -6.72
N CYS A 135 4.60 -13.22 -6.34
CA CYS A 135 3.97 -14.53 -6.20
C CYS A 135 2.87 -14.51 -5.13
N VAL A 136 3.13 -13.93 -3.95
CA VAL A 136 2.12 -13.78 -2.89
C VAL A 136 0.98 -12.86 -3.32
N ASN A 137 1.28 -11.73 -3.95
CA ASN A 137 0.27 -10.79 -4.48
C ASN A 137 -0.66 -11.49 -5.49
N TYR A 138 -0.10 -12.27 -6.42
CA TYR A 138 -0.89 -13.04 -7.37
C TYR A 138 -1.72 -14.14 -6.71
N TYR A 139 -1.14 -14.87 -5.73
CA TYR A 139 -1.89 -15.85 -4.94
C TYR A 139 -3.11 -15.20 -4.27
N LEU A 140 -2.91 -14.10 -3.54
CA LEU A 140 -3.99 -13.35 -2.88
C LEU A 140 -5.03 -12.85 -3.89
N PHE A 141 -4.60 -12.36 -5.05
CA PHE A 141 -5.51 -11.93 -6.11
C PHE A 141 -6.39 -13.09 -6.62
N ARG A 142 -5.82 -14.29 -6.82
CA ARG A 142 -6.63 -15.44 -7.25
C ARG A 142 -7.64 -15.85 -6.20
N GLU A 143 -7.25 -15.87 -4.93
CA GLU A 143 -8.16 -16.20 -3.83
C GLU A 143 -9.29 -15.17 -3.74
N TYR A 144 -8.95 -13.88 -3.78
CA TYR A 144 -9.92 -12.78 -3.81
C TYR A 144 -10.88 -12.85 -5.00
N SER A 145 -10.37 -13.24 -6.17
CA SER A 145 -11.12 -13.31 -7.42
C SER A 145 -12.14 -14.45 -7.48
N LYS A 146 -12.14 -15.38 -6.51
CA LYS A 146 -13.16 -16.44 -6.41
C LYS A 146 -14.55 -15.87 -6.12
N ASP A 147 -14.60 -14.84 -5.29
CA ASP A 147 -15.85 -14.26 -4.79
C ASP A 147 -16.08 -12.81 -5.26
N LYS A 148 -15.00 -12.10 -5.61
CA LYS A 148 -15.05 -10.67 -5.94
C LYS A 148 -14.44 -10.39 -7.31
N ARG A 149 -14.95 -9.37 -7.99
CA ARG A 149 -14.42 -8.92 -9.29
C ARG A 149 -13.72 -7.59 -9.13
N LEU A 150 -12.43 -7.63 -8.75
CA LEU A 150 -11.63 -6.43 -8.48
C LEU A 150 -11.67 -5.43 -9.64
N VAL A 151 -11.58 -5.88 -10.89
CA VAL A 151 -11.62 -5.01 -12.07
C VAL A 151 -12.92 -4.18 -12.15
N ASP A 152 -14.05 -4.73 -11.70
CA ASP A 152 -15.32 -4.01 -11.72
C ASP A 152 -15.32 -2.91 -10.65
N THR A 153 -14.78 -3.20 -9.46
CA THR A 153 -14.58 -2.23 -8.38
C THR A 153 -13.68 -1.09 -8.82
N LEU A 154 -12.52 -1.39 -9.41
CA LEU A 154 -11.57 -0.37 -9.86
C LEU A 154 -12.12 0.51 -10.99
N LYS A 155 -12.99 -0.03 -11.84
CA LYS A 155 -13.65 0.73 -12.93
C LYS A 155 -14.82 1.59 -12.47
N LYS A 156 -15.46 1.23 -11.36
CA LYS A 156 -16.60 1.99 -10.79
C LYS A 156 -16.14 3.11 -9.87
N GLY A 157 -15.06 2.86 -9.13
CA GLY A 157 -14.49 3.82 -8.20
C GLY A 157 -13.94 5.04 -8.91
N ARG A 158 -13.89 6.16 -8.20
CA ARG A 158 -13.36 7.42 -8.73
C ARG A 158 -11.99 7.71 -8.15
N SER A 159 -11.06 8.09 -9.01
CA SER A 159 -9.77 8.63 -8.60
C SER A 159 -9.79 10.15 -8.64
N TYR A 160 -9.03 10.79 -7.76
CA TYR A 160 -8.94 12.24 -7.67
C TYR A 160 -7.49 12.68 -7.51
N SER A 161 -7.05 13.62 -8.35
CA SER A 161 -5.73 14.25 -8.22
C SER A 161 -5.55 14.93 -6.85
N ILE A 162 -4.37 14.75 -6.26
CA ILE A 162 -3.90 15.47 -5.08
C ILE A 162 -2.70 16.31 -5.52
N PRO A 163 -2.83 17.65 -5.61
CA PRO A 163 -1.79 18.52 -6.15
C PRO A 163 -0.39 18.24 -5.58
N ASN A 164 0.58 18.06 -6.49
CA ASN A 164 2.00 17.78 -6.20
C ASN A 164 2.31 16.43 -5.51
N ILE A 165 1.30 15.60 -5.27
CA ILE A 165 1.43 14.32 -4.54
C ILE A 165 1.01 13.15 -5.43
N TYR A 166 -0.15 13.28 -6.08
CA TYR A 166 -0.73 12.24 -6.91
C TYR A 166 -1.51 12.87 -8.09
N ASP A 167 -1.28 12.34 -9.28
CA ASP A 167 -1.96 12.72 -10.52
C ASP A 167 -2.90 11.59 -10.93
N ASP A 168 -4.20 11.86 -11.06
CA ASP A 168 -5.19 10.84 -11.43
C ASP A 168 -5.11 10.43 -12.90
N SER A 169 -4.46 11.23 -13.77
CA SER A 169 -4.30 10.90 -15.19
C SER A 169 -3.50 9.62 -15.44
N ILE A 170 -2.67 9.19 -14.47
CA ILE A 170 -1.91 7.94 -14.55
C ILE A 170 -2.64 6.74 -13.95
N PHE A 171 -3.84 6.91 -13.38
CA PHE A 171 -4.55 5.83 -12.69
C PHE A 171 -4.98 4.70 -13.64
N GLU A 172 -5.46 5.04 -14.84
CA GLU A 172 -5.83 4.01 -15.83
C GLU A 172 -4.61 3.19 -16.24
N ASN A 173 -3.43 3.82 -16.35
CA ASN A 173 -2.18 3.10 -16.61
C ASN A 173 -1.81 2.18 -15.44
N ARG A 174 -2.09 2.58 -14.20
CA ARG A 174 -1.94 1.71 -13.03
C ARG A 174 -2.87 0.51 -13.10
N ILE A 175 -4.14 0.69 -13.44
CA ILE A 175 -5.09 -0.42 -13.63
C ILE A 175 -4.56 -1.39 -14.70
N ASN A 176 -4.12 -0.88 -15.86
CA ASN A 176 -3.55 -1.73 -16.90
C ASN A 176 -2.30 -2.48 -16.41
N GLN A 177 -1.37 -1.80 -15.73
CA GLN A 177 -0.19 -2.44 -15.14
C GLN A 177 -0.56 -3.56 -14.15
N LEU A 178 -1.59 -3.38 -13.33
CA LEU A 178 -2.05 -4.42 -12.41
C LEU A 178 -2.47 -5.68 -13.18
N PHE A 179 -3.35 -5.55 -14.18
CA PHE A 179 -3.90 -6.71 -14.87
C PHE A 179 -2.98 -7.31 -15.96
N ASP A 180 -2.11 -6.51 -16.55
CA ASP A 180 -1.17 -6.95 -17.59
C ASP A 180 0.13 -7.52 -17.02
N PHE A 181 0.44 -7.23 -15.75
CA PHE A 181 1.68 -7.63 -15.11
C PHE A 181 1.49 -8.21 -13.69
N GLU A 182 1.03 -7.43 -12.71
CA GLU A 182 1.04 -7.87 -11.30
C GLU A 182 0.10 -9.06 -11.03
N PHE A 183 -1.06 -9.07 -11.68
CA PHE A 183 -2.10 -10.09 -11.57
C PHE A 183 -2.08 -11.09 -12.73
N LYS A 184 -1.06 -10.99 -13.60
CA LYS A 184 -0.75 -12.03 -14.56
C LYS A 184 -0.20 -13.25 -13.84
N LYS A 185 -0.17 -14.41 -14.51
CA LYS A 185 0.32 -15.66 -13.90
C LYS A 185 1.77 -15.53 -13.41
N TRP A 186 1.95 -15.61 -12.09
CA TRP A 186 3.22 -15.82 -11.41
C TRP A 186 3.36 -17.29 -10.99
N ASP A 187 4.60 -17.74 -10.75
CA ASP A 187 4.84 -19.10 -10.25
C ASP A 187 4.44 -19.17 -8.77
N ILE A 188 3.31 -19.80 -8.52
CA ILE A 188 2.79 -20.07 -7.18
C ILE A 188 2.88 -21.57 -6.83
N ASP A 189 3.46 -22.38 -7.72
CA ASP A 189 3.63 -23.82 -7.50
C ASP A 189 4.78 -24.08 -6.51
N THR A 190 5.61 -23.08 -6.27
CA THR A 190 6.74 -23.11 -5.33
C THR A 190 6.64 -22.07 -4.21
N ILE A 191 5.45 -21.49 -4.00
CA ILE A 191 5.22 -20.40 -3.05
C ILE A 191 5.54 -20.77 -1.59
N GLU A 192 5.47 -22.06 -1.25
CA GLU A 192 5.87 -22.62 0.04
C GLU A 192 7.39 -22.54 0.30
N LYS A 193 8.19 -22.29 -0.75
CA LYS A 193 9.65 -22.10 -0.65
C LYS A 193 10.04 -20.64 -0.43
N ASN A 194 9.09 -19.71 -0.48
CA ASN A 194 9.37 -18.32 -0.16
C ASN A 194 9.95 -18.22 1.25
N SER A 195 10.95 -17.37 1.43
CA SER A 195 11.65 -17.23 2.72
C SER A 195 11.64 -15.82 3.28
N ILE A 196 11.34 -14.82 2.45
CA ILE A 196 11.30 -13.40 2.82
C ILE A 196 9.85 -12.92 2.87
N CYS A 197 9.11 -13.08 1.77
CA CYS A 197 7.68 -12.74 1.67
C CYS A 197 6.88 -14.03 1.52
N THR A 198 6.31 -14.50 2.62
CA THR A 198 5.55 -15.75 2.67
C THR A 198 4.06 -15.47 2.72
N ILE A 199 3.22 -16.47 2.41
CA ILE A 199 1.78 -16.37 2.65
C ILE A 199 1.54 -16.11 4.14
N GLU A 200 2.25 -16.81 5.02
CA GLU A 200 2.08 -16.72 6.47
C GLU A 200 2.34 -15.30 7.00
N ASN A 201 3.50 -14.70 6.70
CA ASN A 201 3.81 -13.37 7.22
C ASN A 201 2.93 -12.27 6.60
N THR A 202 2.51 -12.46 5.35
CA THR A 202 1.61 -11.51 4.67
C THR A 202 0.21 -11.60 5.25
N ILE A 203 -0.31 -12.80 5.53
CA ILE A 203 -1.60 -12.98 6.21
C ILE A 203 -1.54 -12.46 7.65
N ALA A 204 -0.45 -12.70 8.38
CA ALA A 204 -0.27 -12.14 9.72
C ALA A 204 -0.31 -10.60 9.70
N LEU A 205 0.33 -9.97 8.71
CA LEU A 205 0.25 -8.53 8.49
C LEU A 205 -1.20 -8.09 8.18
N ILE A 206 -1.90 -8.79 7.28
CA ILE A 206 -3.29 -8.49 6.89
C ILE A 206 -4.25 -8.55 8.09
N GLU A 207 -4.02 -9.46 9.04
CA GLU A 207 -4.84 -9.55 10.26
C GLU A 207 -4.45 -8.52 11.34
N LYS A 208 -3.15 -8.20 11.47
CA LYS A 208 -2.64 -7.30 12.51
C LYS A 208 -2.82 -5.82 12.16
N ALA A 209 -2.47 -5.43 10.93
CA ALA A 209 -2.39 -4.04 10.50
C ALA A 209 -3.70 -3.25 10.69
N PRO A 210 -4.90 -3.80 10.42
CA PRO A 210 -6.15 -3.05 10.60
C PRO A 210 -6.35 -2.54 12.03
N THR A 211 -5.98 -3.34 13.04
CA THR A 211 -6.10 -2.93 14.45
C THR A 211 -5.09 -1.84 14.80
N VAL A 212 -3.89 -1.90 14.23
CA VAL A 212 -2.87 -0.85 14.37
C VAL A 212 -3.37 0.44 13.73
N ILE A 213 -3.85 0.37 12.49
CA ILE A 213 -4.41 1.52 11.75
C ILE A 213 -5.59 2.13 12.50
N LYS A 214 -6.50 1.31 13.04
CA LYS A 214 -7.60 1.81 13.88
C LYS A 214 -7.07 2.64 15.04
N LYS A 215 -6.11 2.11 15.79
CA LYS A 215 -5.56 2.77 16.98
C LYS A 215 -4.85 4.08 16.62
N ILE A 216 -4.02 4.09 15.57
CA ILE A 216 -3.20 5.25 15.24
C ILE A 216 -3.98 6.31 14.46
N PHE A 217 -5.02 5.94 13.72
CA PHE A 217 -5.75 6.87 12.85
C PHE A 217 -7.18 7.10 13.32
N ILE A 218 -8.01 6.06 13.32
CA ILE A 218 -9.45 6.16 13.60
C ILE A 218 -9.70 6.68 15.02
N ASP A 219 -8.94 6.18 16.00
CA ASP A 219 -9.11 6.52 17.40
C ASP A 219 -8.37 7.80 17.82
N ASP A 220 -7.42 8.29 17.00
CA ASP A 220 -6.51 9.39 17.36
C ASP A 220 -6.83 10.68 16.60
N PHE A 221 -6.80 10.64 15.26
CA PHE A 221 -6.80 11.86 14.45
C PHE A 221 -7.76 11.89 13.26
N TYR A 222 -8.55 10.83 13.05
CA TYR A 222 -9.62 10.80 12.07
C TYR A 222 -10.64 11.92 12.33
N ARG A 223 -11.01 12.65 11.28
CA ARG A 223 -12.02 13.70 11.28
C ARG A 223 -13.03 13.43 10.18
N ARG A 224 -14.30 13.69 10.50
CA ARG A 224 -15.40 13.59 9.54
C ARG A 224 -15.52 14.85 8.71
#